data_AF-A0A258D0V8-F1
#
_entry.id   AF-A0A258D0V8-F1
#
_cell.length_a   1.000
_cell.length_b   1.000
_cell.length_c   1.000
_cell.angle_alpha   90.00
_cell.angle_beta   90.00
_cell.angle_gamma   90.00
#
_symmetry.space_group_name_H-M   'P 1'
#
loop_
_entity.id
_entity.type
_entity.pdbx_description
1 polymer ?
#
loop_
_entity_poly.entity_id
_entity_poly.type
_entity_poly.pdbx_seq_one_letter_code
_entity_poly.pdbx_strand_id
1 'polypeptide(L)'
;VTIFQRKPGSAFGAGLSKTRGWAYVQEVAHRGVAMTGDVVYGHLALEGLHVTVGGIPRLVVADTFVLCIGQEPQAGIAPALAAGRVPYSLVGGARDAAGLDAVRAIEEGTRAALSI
;
A
#
# COMPACT_ATOMS: atom_id res chain seq x y z
N VAL A 1 4.89 -8.18 16.68
CA VAL A 1 4.68 -7.66 15.31
C VAL A 1 5.64 -6.51 15.09
N THR A 2 6.32 -6.47 13.95
CA THR A 2 7.22 -5.37 13.58
C THR A 2 6.83 -4.83 12.21
N ILE A 3 6.69 -3.51 12.09
CA ILE A 3 6.41 -2.83 10.82
C ILE A 3 7.71 -2.23 10.30
N PHE A 4 8.02 -2.53 9.04
CA PHE A 4 9.20 -1.99 8.34
C PHE A 4 8.76 -1.00 7.25
N GLN A 5 9.51 0.09 7.08
CA GLN A 5 9.26 1.09 6.04
C GLN A 5 10.55 1.51 5.35
N ARG A 6 10.52 1.58 4.01
CA ARG A 6 11.69 1.98 3.20
C ARG A 6 11.98 3.48 3.14
N LYS A 7 10.96 4.31 3.34
CA LYS A 7 11.01 5.75 2.97
C LYS A 7 12.00 6.50 3.88
N PRO A 8 13.15 6.96 3.35
CA PRO A 8 14.19 7.65 4.13
C PRO A 8 13.65 8.90 4.83
N GLY A 9 13.92 9.05 6.13
CA GLY A 9 13.58 10.25 6.90
C GLY A 9 12.08 10.52 7.06
N SER A 10 11.22 9.54 6.73
CA SER A 10 9.76 9.68 6.79
C SER A 10 9.22 9.06 8.07
N ALA A 11 8.49 9.85 8.86
CA ALA A 11 7.77 9.34 10.01
C ALA A 11 6.72 8.29 9.61
N PHE A 12 6.50 7.30 10.48
CA PHE A 12 5.41 6.35 10.31
C PHE A 12 4.07 7.09 10.29
N GLY A 13 3.22 6.73 9.32
CA GLY A 13 1.91 7.35 9.17
C GLY A 13 1.90 8.75 8.54
N ALA A 14 3.03 9.26 8.02
CA ALA A 14 3.10 10.60 7.41
C ALA A 14 2.11 10.84 6.25
N GLY A 15 1.63 9.77 5.59
CA GLY A 15 0.62 9.84 4.52
C GLY A 15 -0.81 9.56 4.98
N LEU A 16 -1.05 9.36 6.28
CA LEU A 16 -2.39 9.09 6.80
C LEU A 16 -3.21 10.38 6.95
N SER A 17 -4.50 10.22 7.26
CA SER A 17 -5.41 11.34 7.53
C SER A 17 -4.83 12.32 8.56
N LYS A 18 -4.91 13.62 8.28
CA LYS A 18 -4.45 14.68 9.19
C LYS A 18 -5.14 14.67 10.56
N THR A 19 -6.39 14.23 10.62
CA THR A 19 -7.20 14.28 11.85
C THR A 19 -7.12 13.02 12.70
N ARG A 20 -6.84 11.86 12.08
CA ARG A 20 -6.85 10.55 12.76
C ARG A 20 -5.54 9.75 12.65
N GLY A 21 -4.67 10.11 11.70
CA GLY A 21 -3.45 9.36 11.40
C GLY A 21 -2.50 9.24 12.59
N TRP A 22 -2.34 10.33 13.35
CA TRP A 22 -1.51 10.36 14.56
C TRP A 22 -2.03 9.38 15.63
N ALA A 23 -3.35 9.29 15.81
CA ALA A 23 -3.98 8.43 16.81
C ALA A 23 -3.77 6.94 16.47
N TYR A 24 -3.83 6.57 15.18
CA TYR A 24 -3.54 5.20 14.75
C TYR A 24 -2.08 4.82 15.00
N VAL A 25 -1.13 5.71 14.72
CA VAL A 25 0.29 5.44 15.00
C VAL A 25 0.52 5.24 16.50
N GLN A 26 -0.11 6.08 17.34
CA GLN A 26 -0.03 5.94 18.79
C GLN A 26 -0.66 4.64 19.31
N GLU A 27 -1.84 4.25 18.81
CA GLU A 27 -2.50 3.00 19.20
C GLU A 27 -1.64 1.77 18.85
N VAL A 28 -1.03 1.77 17.65
CA VAL A 28 -0.14 0.69 17.22
C VAL A 28 1.10 0.61 18.13
N ALA A 29 1.70 1.75 18.46
CA ALA A 29 2.82 1.80 19.41
C ALA A 29 2.42 1.35 20.82
N HIS A 30 1.25 1.75 21.30
CA HIS A 30 0.72 1.36 22.62
C HIS A 30 0.50 -0.15 22.75
N ARG A 31 0.18 -0.83 21.64
CA ARG A 31 0.08 -2.30 21.56
C ARG A 31 1.44 -3.00 21.47
N GLY A 32 2.55 -2.28 21.62
CA GLY A 32 3.90 -2.85 21.60
C GLY A 32 4.40 -3.24 20.21
N VAL A 33 3.83 -2.69 19.15
CA VAL A 33 4.31 -2.95 17.78
C VAL A 33 5.59 -2.14 17.54
N ALA A 34 6.68 -2.85 17.24
CA ALA A 34 7.94 -2.22 16.87
C ALA A 34 7.84 -1.64 15.46
N MET A 35 8.46 -0.48 15.22
CA MET A 35 8.49 0.19 13.93
C MET A 35 9.94 0.50 13.54
N THR A 36 10.36 0.09 12.36
CA THR A 36 11.72 0.32 11.84
C THR A 36 11.65 1.00 10.48
N GLY A 37 12.02 2.28 10.43
CA GLY A 37 12.09 3.08 9.21
C GLY A 37 13.42 2.90 8.47
N ASP A 38 13.54 3.58 7.33
CA ASP A 38 14.77 3.68 6.52
C ASP A 38 15.38 2.32 6.16
N VAL A 39 14.51 1.33 5.90
CA VAL A 39 14.90 -0.05 5.60
C VAL A 39 15.21 -0.22 4.12
N VAL A 40 16.37 -0.78 3.82
CA VAL A 40 16.69 -1.30 2.49
C VAL A 40 16.42 -2.81 2.49
N TYR A 41 15.43 -3.25 1.72
CA TYR A 41 15.10 -4.67 1.59
C TYR A 41 16.09 -5.36 0.66
N GLY A 42 16.64 -6.49 1.10
CA GLY A 42 17.41 -7.41 0.27
C GLY A 42 16.48 -8.48 -0.31
N HIS A 43 16.64 -9.71 0.15
CA HIS A 43 15.88 -10.86 -0.31
C HIS A 43 15.27 -11.63 0.87
N LEU A 44 14.18 -12.34 0.58
CA LEU A 44 13.57 -13.29 1.50
C LEU A 44 14.18 -14.67 1.23
N ALA A 45 14.69 -15.31 2.28
CA ALA A 45 15.28 -16.65 2.28
C ALA A 45 14.61 -17.54 3.34
N LEU A 46 15.04 -18.80 3.42
CA LEU A 46 14.45 -19.77 4.35
C LEU A 46 14.64 -19.35 5.82
N GLU A 47 15.78 -18.74 6.12
CA GLU A 47 16.17 -18.23 7.43
C GLU A 47 15.49 -16.90 7.81
N GLY A 48 14.87 -16.21 6.84
CA GLY A 48 14.17 -14.95 7.07
C GLY A 48 14.44 -13.88 6.01
N LEU A 49 14.08 -12.63 6.35
CA LEU A 49 14.21 -11.48 5.46
C LEU A 49 15.52 -10.74 5.73
N HIS A 50 16.37 -10.66 4.72
CA HIS A 50 17.59 -9.86 4.76
C HIS A 50 17.27 -8.39 4.51
N VAL A 51 17.71 -7.51 5.41
CA VAL A 51 17.55 -6.06 5.29
C VAL A 51 18.82 -5.32 5.70
N THR A 52 18.94 -4.06 5.30
CA THR A 52 19.95 -3.13 5.81
C THR A 52 19.26 -1.95 6.46
N VAL A 53 19.64 -1.62 7.69
CA VAL A 53 19.08 -0.50 8.47
C VAL A 53 20.23 0.38 8.94
N GLY A 54 20.23 1.65 8.54
CA GLY A 54 21.33 2.56 8.85
C GLY A 54 22.70 2.09 8.34
N GLY A 55 22.73 1.42 7.19
CA GLY A 55 23.95 0.82 6.62
C GLY A 55 24.40 -0.50 7.24
N ILE A 56 23.69 -0.99 8.27
CA ILE A 56 24.05 -2.25 8.96
C ILE A 56 23.16 -3.39 8.45
N PRO A 57 23.73 -4.47 7.89
CA PRO A 57 22.98 -5.67 7.51
C PRO A 57 22.34 -6.35 8.72
N ARG A 58 21.10 -6.82 8.57
CA ARG A 58 20.32 -7.54 9.58
C ARG A 58 19.50 -8.64 8.94
N LEU A 59 19.34 -9.75 9.67
CA LEU A 59 18.38 -10.80 9.35
C LEU A 59 17.15 -10.62 10.24
N VAL A 60 15.98 -10.52 9.62
CA VAL A 60 14.68 -10.49 10.31
C VAL A 60 14.10 -11.90 10.24
N VAL A 61 14.10 -12.60 11.37
CA VAL A 61 13.46 -13.91 11.52
C VAL A 61 12.00 -13.70 11.95
N ALA A 62 11.06 -14.28 11.20
CA ALA A 62 9.64 -14.24 11.51
C ALA A 62 8.93 -15.44 10.90
N ASP A 63 7.86 -15.90 11.55
CA ASP A 63 7.02 -17.00 11.03
C ASP A 63 6.16 -16.56 9.84
N THR A 64 5.89 -15.26 9.72
CA THR A 64 5.00 -14.71 8.69
C THR A 64 5.46 -13.34 8.25
N PHE A 65 5.55 -13.17 6.92
CA PHE A 65 5.80 -11.88 6.28
C PHE A 65 4.53 -11.41 5.58
N VAL A 66 4.04 -10.22 5.97
CA VAL A 66 2.89 -9.57 5.34
C VAL A 66 3.38 -8.44 4.44
N LEU A 67 3.14 -8.56 3.13
CA LEU A 67 3.62 -7.61 2.13
C LEU A 67 2.58 -6.52 1.86
N CYS A 68 2.73 -5.39 2.55
CA CYS A 68 1.90 -4.19 2.33
C CYS A 68 2.62 -3.20 1.39
N ILE A 69 2.90 -3.61 0.14
CA ILE A 69 3.82 -2.91 -0.78
C ILE A 69 3.12 -2.08 -1.88
N GLY A 70 1.83 -1.80 -1.71
CA GLY A 70 1.03 -1.05 -2.68
C GLY A 70 0.09 -1.96 -3.46
N GLN A 71 -0.50 -1.40 -4.52
CA GLN A 71 -1.53 -2.04 -5.33
C GLN A 71 -1.28 -1.70 -6.80
N GLU A 72 -1.68 -2.60 -7.69
CA GLU A 72 -1.66 -2.40 -9.14
C GLU A 72 -3.11 -2.34 -9.67
N PRO A 73 -3.37 -1.59 -10.75
CA PRO A 73 -4.69 -1.59 -11.37
C PRO A 73 -5.10 -2.98 -11.84
N GLN A 74 -6.29 -3.42 -11.44
CA GLN A 74 -6.90 -4.66 -11.93
C GLN A 74 -8.01 -4.31 -12.92
N ALA A 75 -7.68 -4.34 -14.22
CA ALA A 75 -8.59 -4.06 -15.32
C ALA A 75 -8.58 -5.16 -16.40
N GLY A 76 -8.30 -6.42 -16.02
CA GLY A 76 -8.11 -7.52 -16.97
C GLY A 76 -9.26 -7.79 -17.94
N ILE A 77 -10.49 -7.38 -17.62
CA ILE A 77 -11.67 -7.53 -18.50
C ILE A 77 -11.73 -6.44 -19.60
N ALA A 78 -11.05 -5.31 -19.43
CA ALA A 78 -11.18 -4.15 -20.32
C ALA A 78 -10.80 -4.46 -21.79
N PRO A 79 -9.71 -5.20 -22.09
CA PRO A 79 -9.39 -5.56 -23.47
C PRO A 79 -10.48 -6.39 -24.16
N ALA A 80 -11.14 -7.30 -23.43
CA ALA A 80 -12.22 -8.13 -23.96
C ALA A 80 -13.47 -7.29 -24.26
N LEU A 81 -13.84 -6.36 -23.39
CA LEU A 81 -14.94 -5.42 -23.62
C LEU A 81 -14.66 -4.52 -24.83
N ALA A 82 -13.43 -4.02 -24.95
CA ALA A 82 -13.00 -3.21 -26.08
C ALA A 82 -13.09 -3.99 -27.41
N ALA A 83 -12.62 -5.24 -27.43
CA ALA A 83 -12.72 -6.11 -28.60
C ALA A 83 -14.18 -6.39 -28.99
N GLY A 84 -15.06 -6.57 -28.00
CA GLY A 84 -16.50 -6.71 -28.19
C GLY A 84 -17.24 -5.41 -28.49
N ARG A 85 -16.55 -4.26 -28.55
CA ARG A 85 -17.13 -2.92 -28.71
C ARG A 85 -18.21 -2.60 -27.67
N VAL A 86 -18.11 -3.20 -26.48
CA VAL A 86 -19.01 -2.92 -25.35
C VAL A 86 -18.55 -1.60 -24.73
N PRO A 87 -19.41 -0.58 -24.61
CA PRO A 87 -19.06 0.66 -23.93
C PRO A 87 -18.79 0.40 -22.43
N TYR A 88 -17.72 0.99 -21.91
CA TYR A 88 -17.38 0.89 -20.48
C TYR A 88 -16.64 2.15 -20.00
N SER A 89 -16.58 2.33 -18.69
CA SER A 89 -15.71 3.30 -18.03
C SER A 89 -14.90 2.60 -16.95
N LEU A 90 -13.61 2.92 -16.85
CA LEU A 90 -12.78 2.48 -15.73
C LEU A 90 -12.83 3.55 -14.64
N VAL A 91 -13.08 3.11 -13.40
CA VAL A 91 -13.14 3.98 -12.22
C VAL A 91 -12.41 3.34 -11.04
N GLY A 92 -12.01 4.15 -10.08
CA GLY A 92 -11.34 3.70 -8.87
C GLY A 92 -10.06 2.93 -9.16
N GLY A 93 -9.85 1.81 -8.46
CA GLY A 93 -8.59 1.05 -8.54
C GLY A 93 -8.34 0.40 -9.88
N ALA A 94 -9.40 0.08 -10.64
CA ALA A 94 -9.25 -0.42 -12.00
C ALA A 94 -8.72 0.66 -12.97
N ARG A 95 -8.96 1.94 -12.67
CA ARG A 95 -8.42 3.07 -13.42
C ARG A 95 -7.02 3.44 -12.95
N ASP A 96 -6.87 3.68 -11.66
CA ASP A 96 -5.59 4.01 -11.02
C ASP A 96 -5.61 3.53 -9.55
N ALA A 97 -4.77 2.55 -9.25
CA ALA A 97 -4.60 2.00 -7.90
C ALA A 97 -3.65 2.82 -7.02
N ALA A 98 -2.86 3.74 -7.60
CA ALA A 98 -1.87 4.50 -6.85
C ALA A 98 -2.57 5.45 -5.85
N GLY A 99 -2.38 5.16 -4.56
CA GLY A 99 -2.98 5.95 -3.48
C GLY A 99 -4.50 6.00 -3.55
N LEU A 100 -5.15 4.98 -4.13
CA LEU A 100 -6.60 4.92 -4.18
C LEU A 100 -7.19 4.84 -2.79
N ASP A 101 -8.18 5.68 -2.52
CA ASP A 101 -9.11 5.52 -1.41
C ASP A 101 -10.55 5.40 -1.91
N ALA A 102 -11.44 5.06 -0.98
CA ALA A 102 -12.86 4.92 -1.29
C ALA A 102 -13.50 6.24 -1.75
N VAL A 103 -12.99 7.39 -1.28
CA VAL A 103 -13.54 8.70 -1.65
C VAL A 103 -13.33 8.96 -3.13
N ARG A 104 -12.11 8.77 -3.62
CA ARG A 104 -11.78 8.91 -5.04
C ARG A 104 -12.55 7.90 -5.90
N ALA A 105 -12.61 6.64 -5.47
CA ALA A 105 -13.37 5.61 -6.20
C ALA A 105 -14.85 5.97 -6.37
N ILE A 106 -15.50 6.47 -5.30
CA ILE A 106 -16.90 6.89 -5.30
C ILE A 106 -17.09 8.13 -6.20
N GLU A 107 -16.22 9.12 -6.10
CA GLU A 107 -16.28 10.32 -6.95
C GLU A 107 -16.20 9.94 -8.44
N GLU A 108 -15.22 9.12 -8.80
CA GLU A 108 -15.03 8.69 -10.19
C GLU A 108 -16.24 7.89 -10.71
N GLY A 109 -16.77 6.96 -9.91
CA GLY A 109 -17.99 6.22 -10.25
C GLY A 109 -19.19 7.13 -10.45
N THR A 110 -19.36 8.12 -9.57
CA THR A 110 -20.46 9.09 -9.65
C THR A 110 -20.35 9.95 -10.90
N ARG A 111 -19.15 10.47 -11.22
CA ARG A 111 -18.91 11.25 -12.44
C ARG A 111 -19.15 10.42 -13.70
N ALA A 112 -18.69 9.17 -13.71
CA ALA A 112 -18.91 8.26 -14.83
C ALA A 112 -20.41 8.07 -15.08
N ALA A 113 -21.19 7.79 -14.04
CA ALA A 113 -22.64 7.61 -14.15
C ALA A 113 -23.37 8.87 -14.66
N LEU A 114 -22.93 10.07 -14.26
CA LEU A 114 -23.50 11.35 -14.72
C LEU A 114 -23.11 11.73 -16.16
N SER A 115 -22.17 11.00 -16.77
CA SER A 115 -21.69 11.23 -18.14
C SER A 115 -22.22 10.24 -19.17
N ILE A 116 -23.08 9.31 -18.74
CA ILE A 116 -23.85 8.39 -19.60
C ILE A 116 -25.10 9.09 -20.10
#